data_AF-A0A4R3DPT4-F1
#
_entry.id   AF-A0A4R3DPT4-F1
#
_cell.length_a   1.000
_cell.length_b   1.000
_cell.length_c   1.000
_cell.angle_alpha   90.00
_cell.angle_beta   90.00
_cell.angle_gamma   90.00
#
_symmetry.space_group_name_H-M   'P 1'
#
loop_
_entity.id
_entity.type
_entity.pdbx_description
1 polymer ?
#
loop_
_entity_poly.entity_id
_entity_poly.type
_entity_poly.pdbx_seq_one_letter_code
_entity_poly.pdbx_strand_id
1 'polypeptide(L)'
;MKKRATTRGTRARPAATAGRPIPTRHRRQIAALAAEGMSTREIAEQIGISPGTVRRIAKVYAIPLALRGSRYFGFELSRRTAKKVEAKAAEAGVSPAVIVDELLEDLLNKGEDYLMSRLGMTKPVLH
;
A
#
# COMPACT_ATOMS: atom_id res chain seq x y z
N MET A 1 18.73 52.07 -15.00
CA MET A 1 18.13 50.72 -15.20
C MET A 1 18.54 49.82 -14.05
N LYS A 2 17.58 49.21 -13.35
CA LYS A 2 17.77 48.39 -12.14
C LYS A 2 18.15 46.95 -12.53
N LYS A 3 19.22 46.39 -11.96
CA LYS A 3 19.39 44.92 -11.86
C LYS A 3 19.46 44.56 -10.38
N ARG A 4 18.37 43.99 -9.86
CA ARG A 4 18.31 43.39 -8.53
C ARG A 4 18.99 42.02 -8.61
N ALA A 5 20.08 41.85 -7.89
CA ALA A 5 20.66 40.54 -7.64
C ALA A 5 19.78 39.83 -6.60
N THR A 6 19.01 38.83 -7.04
CA THR A 6 18.27 37.92 -6.17
C THR A 6 19.18 36.79 -5.72
N THR A 7 20.08 37.08 -4.78
CA THR A 7 20.79 36.04 -4.03
C THR A 7 19.80 35.41 -3.05
N ARG A 8 19.01 34.43 -3.50
CA ARG A 8 18.31 33.53 -2.58
C ARG A 8 19.37 32.64 -1.96
N GLY A 9 19.93 33.13 -0.85
CA GLY A 9 20.87 32.39 -0.01
C GLY A 9 20.29 31.01 0.28
N THR A 10 20.89 30.00 -0.33
CA THR A 10 20.69 28.62 0.02
C THR A 10 21.26 28.47 1.43
N ARG A 11 20.44 28.66 2.46
CA ARG A 11 20.83 28.28 3.82
C ARG A 11 21.14 26.78 3.76
N ALA A 12 22.43 26.45 3.83
CA ALA A 12 22.88 25.08 3.98
C ALA A 12 22.09 24.47 5.14
N ARG A 13 21.29 23.44 4.83
CA ARG A 13 20.69 22.62 5.87
C ARG A 13 21.85 22.08 6.71
N PRO A 14 21.82 22.20 8.04
CA PRO A 14 22.89 21.68 8.88
C PRO A 14 23.09 20.20 8.54
N ALA A 15 24.37 19.81 8.42
CA ALA A 15 24.75 18.43 8.16
C ALA A 15 24.04 17.51 9.16
N ALA A 16 23.50 16.40 8.63
CA ALA A 16 22.71 15.45 9.38
C ALA A 16 23.38 15.12 10.72
N THR A 17 22.70 15.49 11.81
CA THR A 17 23.10 15.13 13.16
C THR A 17 23.25 13.61 13.23
N ALA A 18 24.35 13.16 13.84
CA ALA A 18 24.59 11.76 14.19
C ALA A 18 23.28 11.09 14.64
N GLY A 19 22.93 10.00 13.96
CA GLY A 19 21.57 9.51 13.83
C GLY A 19 20.78 9.45 15.14
N ARG A 20 19.72 10.26 15.22
CA ARG A 20 18.76 10.14 16.32
C ARG A 20 18.26 8.69 16.38
N PRO A 21 18.35 8.00 17.54
CA PRO A 21 17.99 6.60 17.66
C PRO A 21 16.63 6.33 17.04
N ILE A 22 16.54 5.25 16.27
CA ILE A 22 15.32 4.88 15.56
C ILE A 22 14.27 4.47 16.61
N PRO A 23 13.09 5.12 16.66
CA PRO A 23 12.04 4.77 17.60
C PRO A 23 11.56 3.34 17.33
N THR A 24 11.84 2.42 18.26
CA THR A 24 11.53 0.99 18.10
C THR A 24 10.12 0.63 18.57
N ARG A 25 9.50 1.50 19.38
CA ARG A 25 8.22 1.25 20.06
C ARG A 25 7.05 0.93 19.12
N HIS A 26 7.02 1.52 17.92
CA HIS A 26 5.93 1.35 16.97
C HIS A 26 6.17 0.23 15.94
N ARG A 27 7.30 -0.48 15.99
CA ARG A 27 7.64 -1.45 14.93
C ARG A 27 6.57 -2.55 14.75
N ARG A 28 6.04 -3.08 15.86
CA ARG A 28 5.05 -4.16 15.83
C ARG A 28 3.72 -3.68 15.28
N GLN A 29 3.29 -2.47 15.66
CA GLN A 29 2.07 -1.85 15.14
C GLN A 29 2.19 -1.55 13.64
N ILE A 30 3.32 -0.98 13.20
CA ILE A 30 3.56 -0.72 11.78
C ILE A 30 3.56 -2.01 10.97
N ALA A 31 4.16 -3.09 11.48
CA ALA A 31 4.18 -4.38 10.80
C ALA A 31 2.78 -4.99 10.67
N ALA A 32 1.96 -4.94 11.71
CA ALA A 32 0.59 -5.45 11.68
C ALA A 32 -0.27 -4.70 10.67
N LEU A 33 -0.28 -3.36 10.73
CA LEU A 33 -1.07 -2.53 9.82
C LEU A 33 -0.56 -2.62 8.36
N ALA A 34 0.74 -2.80 8.15
CA ALA A 34 1.29 -3.03 6.82
C ALA A 34 0.88 -4.40 6.26
N ALA A 35 0.80 -5.43 7.10
CA ALA A 35 0.28 -6.75 6.70
C ALA A 35 -1.22 -6.73 6.36
N GLU A 36 -1.98 -5.80 6.97
CA GLU A 36 -3.37 -5.49 6.61
C GLU A 36 -3.48 -4.64 5.32
N GLY A 37 -2.36 -4.29 4.70
CA GLY A 37 -2.33 -3.56 3.44
C GLY A 37 -2.46 -2.07 3.52
N MET A 38 -2.39 -1.49 4.71
CA MET A 38 -2.49 -0.05 4.88
C MET A 38 -1.28 0.68 4.26
N SER A 39 -1.55 1.84 3.69
CA SER A 39 -0.52 2.75 3.19
C SER A 39 0.24 3.40 4.34
N THR A 40 1.44 3.92 4.04
CA THR A 40 2.25 4.65 5.03
C THR A 40 1.50 5.82 5.69
N ARG A 41 0.59 6.48 4.96
CA ARG A 41 -0.17 7.63 5.49
C ARG A 41 -1.24 7.17 6.48
N GLU A 42 -2.00 6.14 6.14
CA GLU A 42 -3.00 5.55 7.02
C GLU A 42 -2.35 4.99 8.28
N ILE A 43 -1.22 4.27 8.15
CA ILE A 43 -0.46 3.78 9.31
C ILE A 43 0.00 4.94 10.21
N ALA A 44 0.45 6.04 9.60
CA ALA A 44 0.92 7.22 10.33
C ALA A 44 -0.22 7.91 11.09
N GLU A 45 -1.37 8.08 10.45
CA GLU A 45 -2.59 8.65 11.04
C GLU A 45 -3.11 7.78 12.18
N GLN A 46 -3.18 6.46 11.97
CA GLN A 46 -3.67 5.50 12.96
C GLN A 46 -2.80 5.43 14.22
N ILE A 47 -1.47 5.56 14.06
CA ILE A 47 -0.51 5.49 15.17
C ILE A 47 -0.27 6.88 15.80
N GLY A 48 -0.59 7.97 15.11
CA GLY A 48 -0.31 9.34 15.55
C GLY A 48 1.17 9.74 15.42
N ILE A 49 1.84 9.29 14.35
CA ILE A 49 3.25 9.64 14.05
C ILE A 49 3.41 10.17 12.63
N SER A 50 4.57 10.73 12.30
CA SER A 50 4.79 11.21 10.93
C SER A 50 5.01 10.05 9.93
N PRO A 51 4.55 10.16 8.67
CA PRO A 51 4.82 9.17 7.63
C PRO A 51 6.31 8.91 7.40
N GLY A 52 7.15 9.94 7.59
CA GLY A 52 8.61 9.80 7.52
C GLY A 52 9.17 8.89 8.63
N THR A 53 8.56 8.91 9.82
CA THR A 53 8.92 8.01 10.91
C THR A 53 8.53 6.57 10.58
N VAL A 54 7.34 6.35 10.00
CA VAL A 54 6.89 5.03 9.54
C VAL A 54 7.86 4.45 8.51
N ARG A 55 8.22 5.19 7.46
CA ARG A 55 9.17 4.74 6.43
C ARG A 55 10.53 4.37 7.01
N ARG A 56 11.02 5.17 7.97
CA ARG A 56 12.31 4.93 8.62
C ARG A 56 12.28 3.63 9.42
N ILE A 57 11.23 3.41 10.21
CA ILE A 57 11.07 2.17 10.99
C ILE A 57 10.91 0.98 10.05
N ALA A 58 10.05 1.07 9.04
CA ALA A 58 9.83 0.00 8.08
C ALA A 58 11.11 -0.40 7.34
N LYS A 59 11.90 0.59 6.90
CA LYS A 59 13.21 0.34 6.25
C LYS A 59 14.17 -0.41 7.17
N VAL A 60 14.27 -0.01 8.43
CA VAL A 60 15.21 -0.61 9.40
C VAL A 60 14.83 -2.04 9.75
N TYR A 61 13.53 -2.33 9.83
CA TYR A 61 13.01 -3.64 10.22
C TYR A 61 12.55 -4.49 9.02
N ALA A 62 12.89 -4.10 7.79
CA ALA A 62 12.48 -4.78 6.56
C ALA A 62 10.97 -5.08 6.49
N ILE A 63 10.14 -4.15 6.97
CA ILE A 63 8.69 -4.28 6.91
C ILE A 63 8.25 -3.89 5.49
N PRO A 64 7.63 -4.80 4.72
CA PRO A 64 7.10 -4.48 3.40
C PRO A 64 5.94 -3.50 3.57
N LEU A 65 6.05 -2.33 2.95
CA LEU A 65 4.94 -1.37 2.87
C LEU A 65 4.26 -1.52 1.52
N ALA A 66 2.94 -1.30 1.49
CA ALA A 66 2.21 -1.18 0.23
C ALA A 66 2.86 -0.10 -0.67
N LEU A 67 2.88 -0.34 -1.98
CA LEU A 67 3.33 0.65 -2.94
C LEU A 67 2.43 1.88 -2.87
N ARG A 68 2.96 3.03 -3.33
CA ARG A 68 2.18 4.26 -3.32
C ARG A 68 0.96 4.09 -4.21
N GLY A 69 -0.24 4.30 -3.65
CA GLY A 69 -1.50 4.19 -4.38
C GLY A 69 -2.01 2.75 -4.52
N SER A 70 -1.34 1.76 -3.91
CA SER A 70 -1.82 0.39 -3.85
C SER A 70 -2.21 -0.01 -2.43
N ARG A 71 -2.96 -1.11 -2.30
CA ARG A 71 -3.22 -1.80 -1.03
C ARG A 71 -2.81 -3.25 -1.16
N TYR A 72 -2.29 -3.83 -0.08
CA TYR A 72 -1.91 -5.25 -0.04
C TYR A 72 -3.02 -6.06 0.64
N PHE A 73 -3.67 -6.94 -0.10
CA PHE A 73 -4.63 -7.88 0.47
C PHE A 73 -3.99 -9.26 0.56
N GLY A 74 -3.58 -9.67 1.75
CA GLY A 74 -3.15 -11.04 2.03
C GLY A 74 -4.37 -11.92 2.34
N PHE A 75 -4.56 -13.02 1.62
CA PHE A 75 -5.56 -14.03 1.94
C PHE A 75 -5.10 -15.42 1.55
N GLU A 76 -5.63 -16.42 2.24
CA GLU A 76 -5.41 -17.82 1.91
C GLU A 76 -6.56 -18.33 1.04
N LEU A 77 -6.21 -19.07 -0.01
CA LEU A 77 -7.18 -19.78 -0.84
C LEU A 77 -7.23 -21.25 -0.42
N SER A 78 -8.43 -21.83 -0.46
CA SER A 78 -8.54 -23.30 -0.37
C SER A 78 -7.68 -23.95 -1.47
N ARG A 79 -7.07 -25.11 -1.18
CA ARG A 79 -6.26 -25.84 -2.19
C ARG A 79 -7.01 -26.04 -3.50
N ARG A 80 -8.33 -26.26 -3.45
CA ARG A 80 -9.17 -26.42 -4.65
C ARG A 80 -9.27 -25.13 -5.46
N THR A 81 -9.45 -23.99 -4.80
CA THR A 81 -9.52 -22.68 -5.48
C THR A 81 -8.15 -22.30 -6.04
N ALA A 82 -7.07 -22.49 -5.28
CA ALA A 82 -5.71 -22.21 -5.71
C ALA A 82 -5.37 -22.96 -7.01
N LYS A 83 -5.68 -24.26 -7.11
CA LYS A 83 -5.48 -25.04 -8.36
C LYS A 83 -6.21 -24.47 -9.57
N LYS A 84 -7.42 -23.94 -9.38
CA LYS A 84 -8.18 -23.33 -10.48
C LYS A 84 -7.54 -22.03 -10.94
N VAL A 85 -7.09 -21.21 -9.99
CA VAL A 85 -6.36 -19.97 -10.28
C VAL A 85 -5.05 -20.28 -11.01
N GLU A 86 -4.26 -21.24 -10.52
CA GLU A 86 -3.02 -21.68 -11.16
C GLU A 86 -3.24 -22.17 -12.60
N ALA A 87 -4.28 -22.98 -12.83
CA ALA A 87 -4.61 -23.44 -14.18
C ALA A 87 -4.96 -22.27 -15.11
N LYS A 88 -5.75 -21.30 -14.66
CA LYS A 88 -6.10 -20.12 -15.47
C LYS A 88 -4.92 -19.19 -15.71
N ALA A 89 -4.08 -18.98 -14.70
CA ALA A 89 -2.83 -18.25 -14.85
C ALA A 89 -1.92 -18.91 -15.91
N ALA A 90 -1.80 -20.24 -15.88
CA ALA A 90 -1.01 -20.99 -16.86
C ALA A 90 -1.60 -20.91 -18.28
N GLU A 91 -2.92 -21.04 -18.43
CA GLU A 91 -3.62 -20.86 -19.72
C GLU A 91 -3.37 -19.47 -20.31
N ALA A 92 -3.35 -18.43 -19.47
CA ALA A 92 -3.14 -17.04 -19.89
C ALA A 92 -1.65 -16.63 -19.97
N GLY A 93 -0.71 -17.49 -19.53
CA GLY A 93 0.72 -17.18 -19.51
C GLY A 93 1.13 -16.09 -18.51
N VAL A 94 0.34 -15.86 -17.47
CA VAL A 94 0.58 -14.85 -16.42
C VAL A 94 0.79 -15.50 -15.06
N SER A 95 1.20 -14.72 -14.06
CA SER A 95 1.31 -15.23 -12.69
C SER A 95 -0.07 -15.36 -12.02
N PRO A 96 -0.23 -16.26 -11.03
CA PRO A 96 -1.47 -16.37 -10.25
C PRO A 96 -1.92 -15.06 -9.57
N ALA A 97 -0.99 -14.19 -9.19
CA ALA A 97 -1.34 -12.89 -8.63
C ALA A 97 -1.99 -11.98 -9.68
N VAL A 98 -1.45 -11.97 -10.90
CA VAL A 98 -1.97 -11.17 -12.02
C VAL A 98 -3.35 -11.66 -12.44
N ILE A 99 -3.55 -12.97 -12.58
CA ILE A 99 -4.87 -13.48 -12.97
C ILE A 99 -5.93 -13.15 -11.91
N VAL A 100 -5.57 -13.18 -10.62
CA VAL A 100 -6.50 -12.81 -9.54
C VAL A 100 -6.86 -11.33 -9.62
N ASP A 101 -5.87 -10.47 -9.85
CA ASP A 101 -6.07 -9.03 -10.00
C ASP A 101 -7.01 -8.73 -11.18
N GLU A 102 -6.71 -9.28 -12.36
CA GLU A 102 -7.55 -9.12 -13.57
C GLU A 102 -8.97 -9.66 -13.36
N LEU A 103 -9.12 -10.84 -12.76
CA LEU A 103 -10.44 -11.42 -12.48
C LEU A 103 -11.23 -10.56 -11.49
N LEU A 104 -10.56 -9.98 -10.49
CA LEU A 104 -11.19 -9.06 -9.54
C LEU A 104 -11.61 -7.76 -10.22
N GLU A 105 -10.76 -7.18 -11.06
CA GLU A 105 -11.11 -5.98 -11.85
C GLU A 105 -12.30 -6.25 -12.76
N ASP A 106 -12.30 -7.35 -13.52
CA ASP A 106 -13.41 -7.71 -14.40
C ASP A 106 -14.70 -7.95 -13.61
N LEU A 107 -14.61 -8.61 -12.45
CA LEU A 107 -15.74 -8.83 -11.59
C LEU A 107 -16.30 -7.52 -11.00
N LEU A 108 -15.45 -6.57 -10.62
CA LEU A 108 -15.87 -5.28 -10.08
C LEU A 108 -16.37 -4.32 -11.16
N ASN A 109 -15.84 -4.37 -12.38
CA ASN A 109 -16.21 -3.46 -13.46
C ASN A 109 -17.40 -3.96 -14.29
N LYS A 110 -17.43 -5.27 -14.60
CA LYS A 110 -18.43 -5.89 -15.48
C LYS A 110 -19.42 -6.77 -14.73
N GLY A 111 -19.00 -7.33 -13.60
CA GLY A 111 -19.80 -8.25 -12.77
C GLY A 111 -20.37 -7.62 -11.50
N GLU A 112 -20.32 -6.29 -11.36
CA GLU A 112 -20.68 -5.61 -10.11
C GLU A 112 -22.10 -5.93 -9.69
N ASP A 113 -23.07 -5.88 -10.62
CA ASP A 113 -24.47 -6.15 -10.33
C ASP A 113 -24.68 -7.60 -9.83
N TYR A 114 -23.92 -8.54 -10.40
CA TYR A 114 -23.91 -9.93 -9.93
C TYR A 114 -23.33 -10.05 -8.52
N LEU A 115 -22.21 -9.37 -8.24
CA LEU A 115 -21.61 -9.31 -6.91
C LEU A 115 -22.58 -8.74 -5.87
N MET A 116 -23.18 -7.59 -6.18
CA MET A 116 -24.11 -6.89 -5.29
C MET A 116 -25.32 -7.77 -4.98
N SER A 117 -25.92 -8.39 -6.00
CA SER A 117 -27.03 -9.34 -5.83
C SER A 117 -26.65 -10.53 -4.94
N ARG A 118 -25.49 -11.14 -5.19
CA ARG A 118 -25.04 -12.33 -4.45
C ARG A 118 -24.66 -12.03 -3.00
N LEU A 119 -24.16 -10.83 -2.73
CA LEU A 119 -23.80 -10.39 -1.38
C LEU A 119 -24.99 -9.77 -0.62
N GLY A 120 -26.16 -9.63 -1.26
CA GLY A 120 -27.33 -8.97 -0.66
C GLY A 120 -27.10 -7.48 -0.41
N MET A 121 -26.22 -6.84 -1.17
CA MET A 121 -25.83 -5.44 -1.02
C MET A 121 -26.45 -4.59 -2.13
N THR A 122 -26.69 -3.30 -1.85
CA THR A 122 -27.07 -2.31 -2.86
C THR A 122 -25.85 -1.55 -3.35
N LYS A 123 -25.80 -1.23 -4.65
CA LYS A 123 -24.67 -0.56 -5.31
C LYS A 123 -24.28 0.73 -4.57
N PRO A 124 -23.06 0.86 -4.03
CA PRO A 124 -22.64 2.10 -3.40
C PRO A 124 -22.50 3.20 -4.47
N VAL A 125 -23.11 4.34 -4.23
CA VAL A 125 -22.86 5.55 -5.03
C VAL A 125 -21.51 6.10 -4.57
N LEU A 126 -20.44 5.82 -5.30
CA LEU A 126 -19.13 6.42 -5.06
C LEU A 126 -19.16 7.87 -5.57
N HIS A 127 -18.99 8.84 -4.66
CA HIS A 127 -18.89 10.27 -4.96
C HIS A 127 -17.45 10.70 -5.23
#